data_AF-A0A7W8KM18-F1
#
_entry.id   AF-A0A7W8KM18-F1
#
_cell.length_a   1.000
_cell.length_b   1.000
_cell.length_c   1.000
_cell.angle_alpha   90.00
_cell.angle_beta   90.00
_cell.angle_gamma   90.00
#
_symmetry.space_group_name_H-M   'P 1'
#
loop_
_entity.id
_entity.type
_entity.pdbx_description
1 polymer ?
#
loop_
_entity_poly.entity_id
_entity_poly.type
_entity_poly.pdbx_seq_one_letter_code
_entity_poly.pdbx_strand_id
1 'polypeptide(L)'
;MVRQNDRVRIRVGNLTMTNHPIHLHGHEFTVTGTDGGWTPPAARWPEVSADIAVGQMRAIEFDATEEGDWALHCHKAHHTMNAMGHGVPTMIGVDQSGLAARIAKLIPDYMAMGDKGGSMDGMEMPLPENTLPMMAGNGPYGAIEMGGMFSTVKVRKNLARGDYRDPGWYRAPAGSVAYEWKGGAPPPPHHAPDHAPATKPGHGH
;
A
#
# COMPACT_ATOMS: atom_id res chain seq x y z
N MET A 1 7.83 -10.64 -12.18
CA MET A 1 9.24 -10.90 -11.85
C MET A 1 10.10 -10.12 -12.81
N VAL A 2 11.23 -9.57 -12.34
CA VAL A 2 12.07 -8.66 -13.11
C VAL A 2 13.54 -8.94 -12.79
N ARG A 3 14.43 -8.91 -13.78
CA ARG A 3 15.86 -9.01 -13.54
C ARG A 3 16.40 -7.64 -13.10
N GLN A 4 17.36 -7.63 -12.18
CA GLN A 4 18.01 -6.39 -11.74
C GLN A 4 18.57 -5.62 -12.95
N ASN A 5 18.32 -4.31 -12.97
CA ASN A 5 18.64 -3.36 -14.05
C ASN A 5 17.81 -3.51 -15.33
N ASP A 6 16.74 -4.31 -15.32
CA ASP A 6 15.74 -4.22 -16.38
C ASP A 6 14.98 -2.90 -16.26
N ARG A 7 14.70 -2.27 -17.40
CA ARG A 7 13.72 -1.20 -17.49
C ARG A 7 12.33 -1.79 -17.66
N VAL A 8 11.46 -1.53 -16.69
CA VAL A 8 10.11 -2.08 -16.62
C VAL A 8 9.11 -1.03 -17.02
N ARG A 9 8.10 -1.43 -17.79
CA ARG A 9 6.91 -0.62 -18.05
C ARG A 9 5.68 -1.32 -17.51
N ILE A 10 4.90 -0.60 -16.71
CA ILE A 10 3.58 -1.05 -16.25
C ILE A 10 2.54 -0.13 -16.87
N ARG A 11 1.48 -0.73 -17.42
CA ARG A 11 0.28 0.00 -17.85
C ARG A 11 -0.86 -0.37 -16.93
N VAL A 12 -1.48 0.64 -16.35
CA VAL A 12 -2.61 0.46 -15.45
C VAL A 12 -3.80 1.21 -16.04
N GLY A 13 -4.95 0.55 -16.10
CA GLY A 13 -6.23 1.15 -16.48
C GLY A 13 -7.22 1.01 -15.35
N ASN A 14 -7.96 2.08 -15.06
CA ASN A 14 -8.98 2.09 -14.03
C ASN A 14 -10.37 1.91 -14.66
N LEU A 15 -10.92 0.71 -14.49
CA LEU A 15 -12.26 0.33 -14.96
C LEU A 15 -13.32 0.45 -13.85
N THR A 16 -12.97 1.02 -12.71
CA THR A 16 -13.87 1.18 -11.56
C THR A 16 -14.40 2.61 -11.47
N MET A 17 -15.40 2.83 -10.62
CA MET A 17 -16.04 4.14 -10.43
C MET A 17 -15.39 5.02 -9.35
N THR A 18 -14.16 4.70 -8.91
CA THR A 18 -13.39 5.50 -7.96
C THR A 18 -11.94 5.63 -8.44
N ASN A 19 -11.23 6.71 -8.08
CA ASN A 19 -9.83 6.88 -8.44
C ASN A 19 -8.92 5.94 -7.62
N HIS A 20 -7.80 5.52 -8.21
CA HIS A 20 -6.83 4.64 -7.57
C HIS A 20 -5.41 5.22 -7.65
N PRO A 21 -4.85 5.70 -6.53
CA PRO A 21 -3.45 6.09 -6.46
C PRO A 21 -2.56 4.86 -6.37
N ILE A 22 -1.92 4.48 -7.47
CA ILE A 22 -1.02 3.32 -7.53
C ILE A 22 0.36 3.72 -7.04
N HIS A 23 0.83 3.04 -6.00
CA HIS A 23 2.10 3.25 -5.33
C HIS A 23 3.03 2.05 -5.52
N LEU A 24 4.30 2.32 -5.82
CA LEU A 24 5.36 1.32 -5.93
C LEU A 24 6.41 1.55 -4.83
N HIS A 25 6.69 0.49 -4.06
CA HIS A 25 7.74 0.52 -3.05
C HIS A 25 9.13 0.33 -3.68
N GLY A 26 10.14 0.87 -3.02
CA GLY A 26 11.56 0.66 -3.33
C GLY A 26 12.06 1.30 -4.63
N HIS A 27 11.19 1.92 -5.41
CA HIS A 27 11.56 2.51 -6.69
C HIS A 27 10.77 3.80 -6.94
N GLU A 28 11.43 4.84 -7.42
CA GLU A 28 10.76 5.89 -8.18
C GLU A 28 10.45 5.40 -9.60
N PHE A 29 9.37 5.93 -10.17
CA PHE A 29 9.02 5.70 -11.56
C PHE A 29 8.77 7.03 -12.28
N THR A 30 8.79 7.01 -13.60
CA THR A 30 8.40 8.11 -14.45
C THR A 30 7.04 7.82 -15.08
N VAL A 31 6.12 8.78 -15.05
CA VAL A 31 4.87 8.68 -15.83
C VAL A 31 5.19 9.00 -17.29
N THR A 32 5.00 8.01 -18.16
CA THR A 32 5.44 8.04 -19.57
C THR A 32 4.29 8.07 -20.56
N GLY A 33 3.05 7.84 -20.12
CA GLY A 33 1.88 7.92 -20.98
C GLY A 33 0.58 8.08 -20.19
N THR A 34 -0.41 8.66 -20.88
CA THR A 34 -1.76 8.92 -20.39
C THR A 34 -2.78 8.39 -21.41
N ASP A 35 -4.07 8.66 -21.18
CA ASP A 35 -5.18 8.35 -22.08
C ASP A 35 -4.97 8.94 -23.48
N GLY A 36 -4.23 10.05 -23.58
CA GLY A 36 -3.88 10.71 -24.83
C GLY A 36 -2.68 10.09 -25.57
N GLY A 37 -2.11 9.00 -25.06
CA GLY A 37 -0.94 8.34 -25.63
C GLY A 37 0.35 8.61 -24.86
N TRP A 38 1.49 8.52 -25.54
CA TRP A 38 2.80 8.68 -24.92
C TRP A 38 3.10 10.15 -24.60
N THR A 39 3.47 10.42 -23.36
CA THR A 39 3.93 11.73 -22.93
C THR A 39 5.31 12.00 -23.56
N PRO A 40 5.50 13.15 -24.23
CA PRO A 40 6.79 13.56 -24.77
C PRO A 40 7.88 13.51 -23.69
N PRO A 41 9.11 13.04 -23.98
CA PRO A 41 10.15 12.88 -22.96
C PRO A 41 10.37 14.10 -22.06
N ALA A 42 10.32 15.31 -22.62
CA ALA A 42 10.51 16.57 -21.89
C ALA A 42 9.34 16.95 -20.95
N ALA A 43 8.19 16.30 -21.08
CA ALA A 43 6.98 16.55 -20.28
C ALA A 43 6.64 15.38 -19.34
N ARG A 44 7.49 14.35 -19.28
CA ARG A 44 7.35 13.26 -18.32
C ARG A 44 7.78 13.74 -16.94
N TRP A 45 7.22 13.15 -15.90
CA TRP A 45 7.51 13.52 -14.52
C TRP A 45 7.75 12.29 -13.64
N PRO A 46 8.64 12.40 -12.62
CA PRO A 46 8.90 11.34 -11.66
C PRO A 46 7.80 11.30 -10.58
N GLU A 47 7.51 10.10 -10.08
CA GLU A 47 6.59 9.83 -8.99
C GLU A 47 6.96 8.53 -8.27
N VAL A 48 6.45 8.37 -7.06
CA VAL A 48 6.35 7.06 -6.38
C VAL A 48 4.89 6.58 -6.29
N SER A 49 3.94 7.48 -6.54
CA SER A 49 2.51 7.23 -6.52
C SER A 49 1.83 8.01 -7.65
N ALA A 50 0.98 7.36 -8.43
CA ALA A 50 0.25 8.01 -9.52
C ALA A 50 -1.25 7.76 -9.38
N ASP A 51 -2.03 8.84 -9.33
CA ASP A 51 -3.48 8.75 -9.36
C ASP A 51 -4.01 8.38 -10.75
N ILE A 52 -4.92 7.42 -10.77
CA ILE A 52 -5.60 6.94 -11.97
C ILE A 52 -7.09 7.14 -11.75
N ALA A 53 -7.64 8.23 -12.30
CA ALA A 53 -9.06 8.52 -12.17
C ALA A 53 -9.92 7.54 -12.97
N VAL A 54 -11.24 7.63 -12.79
CA VAL A 54 -12.23 6.76 -13.45
C VAL A 54 -12.06 6.80 -14.97
N GLY A 55 -11.93 5.63 -15.59
CA GLY A 55 -11.75 5.49 -17.04
C GLY A 55 -10.36 5.86 -17.56
N GLN A 56 -9.44 6.27 -16.70
CA GLN A 56 -8.10 6.66 -17.10
C GLN A 56 -7.14 5.47 -17.17
N MET A 57 -6.09 5.66 -17.95
CA MET A 57 -4.91 4.83 -18.04
C MET A 57 -3.65 5.64 -17.74
N ARG A 58 -2.66 4.97 -17.15
CA ARG A 58 -1.30 5.48 -17.00
C ARG A 58 -0.30 4.43 -17.43
N ALA A 59 0.76 4.88 -18.10
CA ALA A 59 1.96 4.08 -18.30
C ALA A 59 3.06 4.64 -17.40
N ILE A 60 3.61 3.80 -16.53
CA ILE A 60 4.74 4.13 -15.66
C ILE A 60 5.95 3.29 -16.04
N GLU A 61 7.14 3.86 -15.92
CA GLU A 61 8.40 3.17 -16.15
C GLU A 61 9.37 3.37 -15.00
N PHE A 62 10.05 2.31 -14.60
CA PHE A 62 11.11 2.37 -13.61
C PHE A 62 12.26 1.45 -14.02
N ASP A 63 13.46 1.77 -13.53
CA ASP A 63 14.62 0.91 -13.64
C ASP A 63 14.71 0.06 -12.38
N ALA A 64 14.74 -1.27 -12.51
CA ALA A 64 14.70 -2.20 -11.38
C ALA A 64 16.07 -2.35 -10.70
N THR A 65 16.55 -1.28 -10.06
CA THR A 65 17.89 -1.22 -9.46
C THR A 65 17.95 -1.94 -8.10
N GLU A 66 16.85 -1.90 -7.35
CA GLU A 66 16.81 -2.40 -5.97
C GLU A 66 16.36 -3.87 -5.91
N GLU A 67 17.28 -4.77 -5.53
CA GLU A 67 16.95 -6.18 -5.34
C GLU A 67 16.03 -6.36 -4.13
N GLY A 68 14.92 -7.08 -4.29
CA GLY A 68 13.94 -7.20 -3.22
C GLY A 68 12.58 -7.68 -3.70
N ASP A 69 11.65 -7.69 -2.74
CA ASP A 69 10.23 -7.95 -2.97
C ASP A 69 9.45 -6.69 -2.63
N TRP A 70 8.98 -6.00 -3.66
CA TRP A 70 8.42 -4.65 -3.53
C TRP A 70 6.92 -4.66 -3.74
N ALA A 71 6.18 -4.08 -2.78
CA ALA A 71 4.75 -3.93 -2.90
C ALA A 71 4.40 -2.91 -4.00
N LEU A 72 3.46 -3.27 -4.86
CA LEU A 72 2.78 -2.41 -5.80
C LEU A 72 1.31 -2.45 -5.44
N HIS A 73 0.74 -1.33 -5.00
CA HIS A 73 -0.63 -1.32 -4.52
C HIS A 73 -1.33 0.03 -4.64
N CYS A 74 -2.65 0.02 -4.49
CA CYS A 74 -3.40 1.26 -4.29
C CYS A 74 -3.12 1.83 -2.89
N HIS A 75 -2.82 3.12 -2.80
CA HIS A 75 -2.45 3.80 -1.56
C HIS A 75 -3.65 4.39 -0.80
N LYS A 76 -4.87 3.97 -1.14
CA LYS A 76 -6.05 4.21 -0.31
C LYS A 76 -6.17 3.09 0.71
N ALA A 77 -6.06 3.42 2.00
CA ALA A 77 -6.04 2.45 3.09
C ALA A 77 -7.28 1.52 3.13
N HIS A 78 -8.45 1.99 2.68
CA HIS A 78 -9.67 1.18 2.59
C HIS A 78 -9.76 0.32 1.32
N HIS A 79 -8.91 0.54 0.32
CA HIS A 79 -8.87 -0.25 -0.93
C HIS A 79 -7.86 -1.41 -0.89
N THR A 80 -7.02 -1.48 0.14
CA THR A 80 -6.13 -2.63 0.35
C THR A 80 -6.88 -3.82 0.95
N MET A 81 -8.13 -3.62 1.39
CA MET A 81 -9.00 -4.63 1.97
C MET A 81 -10.17 -4.92 1.02
N ASN A 82 -10.25 -6.13 0.45
CA ASN A 82 -11.16 -6.44 -0.66
C ASN A 82 -12.65 -6.27 -0.39
N ALA A 83 -13.12 -6.58 0.81
CA ALA A 83 -14.56 -6.65 1.10
C ALA A 83 -15.09 -5.50 1.96
N MET A 84 -14.34 -4.41 2.13
CA MET A 84 -14.81 -3.29 2.94
C MET A 84 -15.62 -2.29 2.11
N GLY A 85 -16.81 -1.94 2.60
CA GLY A 85 -17.71 -1.01 1.94
C GLY A 85 -17.16 0.42 1.94
N HIS A 86 -17.36 1.12 0.81
CA HIS A 86 -16.92 2.53 0.63
C HIS A 86 -17.79 3.54 1.40
N GLY A 87 -18.91 3.10 1.99
CA GLY A 87 -19.87 3.95 2.69
C GLY A 87 -19.65 4.08 4.19
N VAL A 88 -18.59 3.45 4.74
CA VAL A 88 -18.30 3.46 6.18
C VAL A 88 -17.05 4.32 6.43
N PRO A 89 -17.06 5.24 7.41
CA PRO A 89 -15.88 6.00 7.80
C PRO A 89 -14.70 5.08 8.13
N THR A 90 -13.48 5.51 7.79
CA THR A 90 -12.26 4.79 8.16
C THR A 90 -12.08 4.85 9.68
N MET A 91 -12.10 3.70 10.34
CA MET A 91 -11.99 3.58 11.81
C MET A 91 -10.56 3.22 12.28
N ILE A 92 -9.56 3.37 11.40
CA ILE A 92 -8.16 3.07 11.72
C ILE A 92 -7.68 3.96 12.88
N GLY A 93 -7.18 3.35 13.95
CA GLY A 93 -6.66 4.05 15.14
C GLY A 93 -7.74 4.58 16.09
N VAL A 94 -9.02 4.29 15.83
CA VAL A 94 -10.11 4.61 16.77
C VAL A 94 -10.24 3.49 17.80
N ASP A 95 -10.21 3.83 19.09
CA ASP A 95 -10.50 2.87 20.15
C ASP A 95 -11.98 2.46 20.10
N GLN A 96 -12.22 1.24 19.63
CA GLN A 96 -13.54 0.65 19.53
C GLN A 96 -13.86 -0.30 20.69
N SER A 97 -12.97 -0.49 21.66
CA SER A 97 -13.07 -1.55 22.68
C SER A 97 -14.41 -1.55 23.43
N GLY A 98 -14.84 -0.37 23.90
CA GLY A 98 -16.09 -0.20 24.63
C GLY A 98 -17.36 -0.37 23.79
N LEU A 99 -17.30 -0.01 22.50
CA LEU A 99 -18.40 -0.15 21.56
C LEU A 99 -18.49 -1.58 21.02
N ALA A 100 -17.37 -2.17 20.65
CA ALA A 100 -17.23 -3.54 20.19
C ALA A 100 -17.75 -4.52 21.24
N ALA A 101 -17.43 -4.34 22.52
CA ALA A 101 -17.94 -5.17 23.60
C ALA A 101 -19.47 -5.09 23.77
N ARG A 102 -20.11 -4.00 23.34
CA ARG A 102 -21.58 -3.86 23.36
C ARG A 102 -22.21 -4.47 22.12
N ILE A 103 -21.58 -4.31 20.95
CA ILE A 103 -22.06 -4.89 19.69
C ILE A 103 -21.90 -6.41 19.70
N ALA A 104 -20.79 -6.93 20.22
CA ALA A 104 -20.53 -8.37 20.35
C ALA A 104 -21.59 -9.09 21.22
N LYS A 105 -22.23 -8.38 22.16
CA LYS A 105 -23.35 -8.94 22.95
C LYS A 105 -24.62 -9.15 22.12
N LEU A 106 -24.76 -8.43 21.01
CA LEU A 106 -25.92 -8.48 20.11
C LEU A 106 -25.63 -9.32 18.86
N ILE A 107 -24.39 -9.24 18.36
CA ILE A 107 -23.90 -9.93 17.18
C ILE A 107 -22.60 -10.61 17.60
N PRO A 108 -22.64 -11.89 18.02
CA PRO A 108 -21.47 -12.60 18.54
C PRO A 108 -20.26 -12.61 17.61
N ASP A 109 -20.51 -12.52 16.30
CA ASP A 109 -19.48 -12.56 15.26
C ASP A 109 -19.03 -11.14 14.82
N TYR A 110 -19.38 -10.09 15.56
CA TYR A 110 -18.94 -8.73 15.25
C TYR A 110 -17.44 -8.54 15.53
N MET A 111 -16.72 -8.09 14.52
CA MET A 111 -15.28 -7.85 14.60
C MET A 111 -14.99 -6.36 14.42
N ALA A 112 -14.31 -5.78 15.42
CA ALA A 112 -13.82 -4.42 15.34
C ALA A 112 -12.61 -4.39 14.40
N MET A 113 -12.74 -3.64 13.30
CA MET A 113 -11.71 -3.50 12.28
C MET A 113 -10.96 -2.19 12.46
N GLY A 114 -9.62 -2.24 12.37
CA GLY A 114 -8.76 -1.05 12.34
C GLY A 114 -8.32 -0.50 13.71
N ASP A 115 -8.63 -1.17 14.82
CA ASP A 115 -8.09 -0.78 16.15
C ASP A 115 -6.59 -1.12 16.27
N LYS A 116 -6.18 -2.26 15.71
CA LYS A 116 -4.82 -2.79 15.61
C LYS A 116 -4.53 -3.02 14.14
N GLY A 117 -3.45 -2.43 13.62
CA GLY A 117 -3.09 -2.44 12.19
C GLY A 117 -2.60 -3.80 11.67
N GLY A 118 -3.39 -4.86 11.89
CA GLY A 118 -3.03 -6.26 11.66
C GLY A 118 -4.08 -7.23 12.19
N SER A 119 -5.37 -6.87 12.16
CA SER A 119 -6.43 -7.61 12.87
C SER A 119 -7.00 -8.79 12.08
N MET A 120 -6.46 -9.10 10.89
CA MET A 120 -7.00 -10.11 9.99
C MET A 120 -6.14 -11.38 9.88
N ASP A 121 -4.94 -11.38 10.48
CA ASP A 121 -4.04 -12.52 10.52
C ASP A 121 -4.72 -13.72 11.19
N GLY A 122 -4.93 -14.79 10.41
CA GLY A 122 -5.53 -16.04 10.87
C GLY A 122 -7.06 -16.12 10.84
N MET A 123 -7.80 -15.11 10.37
CA MET A 123 -9.26 -15.15 10.27
C MET A 123 -9.73 -15.38 8.84
N GLU A 124 -9.83 -16.64 8.45
CA GLU A 124 -10.42 -17.05 7.18
C GLU A 124 -11.96 -16.94 7.29
N MET A 125 -12.48 -15.75 7.01
CA MET A 125 -13.92 -15.54 6.90
C MET A 125 -14.44 -16.36 5.70
N PRO A 126 -15.51 -17.16 5.83
CA PRO A 126 -16.12 -17.81 4.69
C PRO A 126 -16.68 -16.74 3.75
N LEU A 127 -15.97 -16.49 2.66
CA LEU A 127 -16.36 -15.55 1.62
C LEU A 127 -17.32 -16.25 0.64
N PRO A 128 -18.36 -15.56 0.11
CA PRO A 128 -19.13 -16.09 -1.00
C PRO A 128 -18.22 -16.46 -2.17
N GLU A 129 -18.53 -17.53 -2.92
CA GLU A 129 -17.67 -18.09 -3.98
C GLU A 129 -17.21 -17.07 -5.05
N ASN A 130 -17.94 -15.95 -5.19
CA ASN A 130 -17.65 -14.88 -6.14
C ASN A 130 -16.88 -13.68 -5.53
N THR A 131 -16.34 -13.81 -4.32
CA THR A 131 -15.61 -12.74 -3.64
C THR A 131 -14.11 -13.03 -3.66
N LEU A 132 -13.31 -12.09 -4.17
CA LEU A 132 -11.86 -12.22 -4.15
C LEU A 132 -11.34 -12.29 -2.70
N PRO A 133 -10.34 -13.13 -2.40
CA PRO A 133 -9.83 -13.32 -1.05
C PRO A 133 -9.45 -11.99 -0.38
N MET A 134 -9.85 -11.78 0.87
CA MET A 134 -9.48 -10.56 1.62
C MET A 134 -8.00 -10.45 1.97
N MET A 135 -7.24 -11.51 1.73
CA MET A 135 -5.80 -11.64 2.00
C MET A 135 -5.11 -12.15 0.74
N ALA A 136 -3.95 -11.60 0.37
CA ALA A 136 -3.16 -12.09 -0.77
C ALA A 136 -2.24 -13.28 -0.40
N GLY A 137 -2.46 -13.90 0.75
CA GLY A 137 -1.69 -15.04 1.26
C GLY A 137 -0.61 -14.64 2.28
N ASN A 138 0.42 -15.48 2.42
CA ASN A 138 1.50 -15.29 3.39
C ASN A 138 2.80 -14.83 2.71
N GLY A 139 3.41 -13.80 3.28
CA GLY A 139 4.74 -13.32 2.94
C GLY A 139 5.83 -13.95 3.82
N PRO A 140 7.10 -13.53 3.68
CA PRO A 140 8.22 -14.09 4.42
C PRO A 140 8.21 -13.74 5.91
N TYR A 141 7.39 -12.78 6.33
CA TYR A 141 7.32 -12.27 7.71
C TYR A 141 5.91 -12.35 8.33
N GLY A 142 4.98 -13.06 7.71
CA GLY A 142 3.59 -13.18 8.19
C GLY A 142 2.56 -12.99 7.08
N ALA A 143 1.29 -12.88 7.46
CA ALA A 143 0.20 -12.69 6.50
C ALA A 143 0.31 -11.35 5.76
N ILE A 144 0.05 -11.38 4.46
CA ILE A 144 -0.15 -10.19 3.63
C ILE A 144 -1.64 -9.86 3.74
N GLU A 145 -1.99 -8.98 4.67
CA GLU A 145 -3.38 -8.56 4.95
C GLU A 145 -3.99 -7.65 3.87
N MET A 146 -3.47 -7.74 2.65
CA MET A 146 -3.88 -6.93 1.52
C MET A 146 -4.50 -7.86 0.47
N GLY A 147 -5.81 -8.06 0.49
CA GLY A 147 -6.49 -8.92 -0.48
C GLY A 147 -6.62 -8.32 -1.88
N GLY A 148 -6.64 -6.99 -1.98
CA GLY A 148 -7.06 -6.26 -3.18
C GLY A 148 -5.99 -5.97 -4.21
N MET A 149 -5.98 -4.74 -4.75
CA MET A 149 -4.97 -4.27 -5.71
C MET A 149 -3.59 -4.23 -5.06
N PHE A 150 -3.02 -5.40 -4.87
CA PHE A 150 -1.71 -5.65 -4.32
C PHE A 150 -1.01 -6.60 -5.29
N SER A 151 0.25 -6.30 -5.55
CA SER A 151 1.14 -7.14 -6.34
C SER A 151 2.53 -7.02 -5.75
N THR A 152 3.31 -8.10 -5.84
CA THR A 152 4.72 -8.06 -5.42
C THR A 152 5.61 -8.05 -6.65
N VAL A 153 6.34 -6.96 -6.85
CA VAL A 153 7.40 -6.86 -7.85
C VAL A 153 8.66 -7.49 -7.25
N LYS A 154 8.99 -8.72 -7.68
CA LYS A 154 10.23 -9.38 -7.29
C LYS A 154 11.34 -9.02 -8.27
N VAL A 155 12.37 -8.35 -7.77
CA VAL A 155 13.60 -7.99 -8.50
C VAL A 155 14.72 -8.92 -8.08
N ARG A 156 15.40 -9.57 -9.03
CA ARG A 156 16.50 -10.51 -8.74
C ARG A 156 17.67 -10.32 -9.69
N LYS A 157 18.89 -10.40 -9.15
CA LYS A 157 20.11 -10.33 -9.97
C LYS A 157 20.30 -11.55 -10.89
N ASN A 158 19.96 -12.73 -10.39
CA ASN A 158 20.27 -14.01 -11.02
C ASN A 158 19.15 -14.58 -11.91
N LEU A 159 18.21 -13.75 -12.37
CA LEU A 159 17.23 -14.17 -13.37
C LEU A 159 17.86 -14.11 -14.77
N ALA A 160 17.62 -15.15 -15.57
CA ALA A 160 17.97 -15.12 -16.98
C ALA A 160 17.09 -14.08 -17.71
N ARG A 161 17.60 -13.52 -18.80
CA ARG A 161 16.84 -12.55 -19.59
C ARG A 161 15.56 -13.21 -20.14
N GLY A 162 14.41 -12.62 -19.86
CA GLY A 162 13.11 -13.17 -20.27
C GLY A 162 12.61 -14.33 -19.41
N ASP A 163 13.29 -14.65 -18.30
CA ASP A 163 12.80 -15.62 -17.32
C ASP A 163 11.91 -14.93 -16.29
N TYR A 164 10.62 -15.26 -16.33
CA TYR A 164 9.59 -14.67 -15.46
C TYR A 164 9.08 -15.64 -14.39
N ARG A 165 9.74 -16.78 -14.21
CA ARG A 165 9.38 -17.76 -13.15
C ARG A 165 9.55 -17.14 -11.77
N ASP A 166 8.77 -17.60 -10.80
CA ASP A 166 8.87 -17.13 -9.42
C ASP A 166 10.21 -17.58 -8.79
N PRO A 167 11.10 -16.63 -8.43
CA PRO A 167 12.38 -16.95 -7.79
C PRO A 167 12.25 -17.26 -6.28
N GLY A 168 11.03 -17.24 -5.73
CA GLY A 168 10.78 -17.33 -4.29
C GLY A 168 10.99 -15.99 -3.57
N TRP A 169 10.90 -16.01 -2.24
CA TRP A 169 11.07 -14.81 -1.40
C TRP A 169 12.52 -14.31 -1.38
N TYR A 170 12.67 -12.98 -1.35
CA TYR A 170 13.97 -12.34 -1.26
C TYR A 170 14.66 -12.69 0.06
N ARG A 171 15.93 -13.07 -0.01
CA ARG A 171 16.75 -13.37 1.17
C ARG A 171 17.55 -12.13 1.55
N ALA A 172 17.03 -11.40 2.53
CA ALA A 172 17.70 -10.22 3.05
C ALA A 172 19.09 -10.57 3.63
N PRO A 173 20.12 -9.72 3.42
CA PRO A 173 21.42 -9.89 4.06
C PRO A 173 21.34 -10.01 5.58
N ALA A 174 22.29 -10.72 6.18
CA ALA A 174 22.35 -10.87 7.63
C ALA A 174 22.46 -9.49 8.30
N GLY A 175 21.58 -9.22 9.26
CA GLY A 175 21.55 -7.96 10.02
C GLY A 175 20.80 -6.81 9.34
N SER A 176 20.24 -6.97 8.14
CA SER A 176 19.47 -5.90 7.46
C SER A 176 17.96 -5.94 7.74
N VAL A 177 17.47 -7.01 8.37
CA VAL A 177 16.04 -7.15 8.70
C VAL A 177 15.76 -6.46 10.03
N ALA A 178 14.70 -5.65 10.06
CA ALA A 178 14.22 -5.03 11.29
C ALA A 178 13.85 -6.10 12.33
N TYR A 179 14.11 -5.80 13.59
CA TYR A 179 13.77 -6.66 14.72
C TYR A 179 13.07 -5.85 15.80
N GLU A 180 12.27 -6.52 16.61
CA GLU A 180 11.64 -5.90 17.77
C GLU A 180 12.71 -5.37 18.73
N TRP A 181 12.65 -4.05 19.02
CA TRP A 181 13.53 -3.44 20.00
C TRP A 181 13.10 -3.83 21.42
N LYS A 182 13.93 -4.61 22.10
CA LYS A 182 13.70 -5.07 23.49
C LYS A 182 14.34 -4.18 24.55
N GLY A 183 14.96 -3.06 24.15
CA GLY A 183 15.55 -2.10 25.08
C GLY A 183 14.51 -1.11 25.63
N GLY A 184 14.93 -0.20 26.51
CA GLY A 184 14.09 0.90 26.96
C GLY A 184 13.67 1.81 25.81
N ALA A 185 12.52 2.48 25.96
CA ALA A 185 12.02 3.42 24.96
C ALA A 185 13.10 4.46 24.63
N PRO A 186 13.39 4.73 23.35
CA PRO A 186 14.27 5.83 22.99
C PRO A 186 13.69 7.15 23.54
N PRO A 187 14.55 8.12 23.91
CA PRO A 187 14.08 9.42 24.36
C PRO A 187 13.13 10.02 23.32
N PRO A 188 12.06 10.71 23.74
CA PRO A 188 11.09 11.26 22.82
C PRO A 188 11.79 12.20 21.83
N PRO A 189 11.38 12.20 20.55
CA PRO A 189 11.94 13.12 19.56
C PRO A 189 11.78 14.56 20.06
N HIS A 190 12.80 15.39 19.84
CA HIS A 190 12.72 16.81 20.14
C HIS A 190 11.56 17.42 19.35
N HIS A 191 10.48 17.81 20.03
CA HIS A 191 9.43 18.60 19.42
C HIS A 191 10.02 19.91 18.90
N ALA A 192 9.69 20.28 17.67
CA ALA A 192 9.92 21.64 17.19
C ALA A 192 9.24 22.61 18.18
N PRO A 193 9.87 23.76 18.52
CA PRO A 193 9.29 24.70 19.47
C PRO A 193 7.92 25.15 18.97
N ASP A 194 6.94 25.15 19.87
CA ASP A 194 5.58 25.59 19.60
C ASP A 194 5.60 26.96 18.93
N HIS A 195 5.04 27.05 17.72
CA HIS A 195 4.77 28.33 17.10
C HIS A 195 3.72 29.06 17.92
N ALA A 196 4.09 30.23 18.44
CA ALA A 196 3.18 31.13 19.14
C ALA A 196 1.93 31.38 18.27
N PRO A 197 0.72 31.39 18.86
CA PRO A 197 -0.50 31.58 18.11
C PRO A 197 -0.47 32.92 17.35
N ALA A 198 -0.72 32.85 16.04
CA ALA A 198 -0.80 34.04 15.19
C ALA A 198 -1.88 35.00 15.71
N THR A 199 -1.49 36.25 15.96
CA THR A 199 -2.38 37.34 16.32
C THR A 199 -3.41 37.57 15.20
N LYS A 200 -4.71 37.49 15.53
CA LYS A 200 -5.81 37.81 14.61
C LYS A 200 -5.69 39.26 14.12
N PRO A 201 -5.86 39.55 12.81
CA PRO A 201 -5.91 40.92 12.34
C PRO A 201 -7.22 41.57 12.78
N GLY A 202 -7.12 42.73 13.42
CA GLY A 202 -8.27 43.52 13.85
C GLY A 202 -9.01 44.10 12.64
N HIS A 203 -10.34 43.97 12.64
CA HIS A 203 -11.20 44.70 11.72
C HIS A 203 -11.27 46.17 12.14
N GLY A 204 -10.64 47.04 11.34
CA GLY A 204 -10.84 48.48 11.37
C GLY A 204 -12.09 48.88 10.58
N HIS A 205 -12.79 49.88 11.13
CA HIS A 205 -14.10 50.43 10.74
C HIS A 205 -14.23 50.89 9.28
#